data_AF-A0A920P7Y5-F1
#
_entry.id   AF-A0A920P7Y5-F1
#
_cell.length_a   1.000
_cell.length_b   1.000
_cell.length_c   1.000
_cell.angle_alpha   90.00
_cell.angle_beta   90.00
_cell.angle_gamma   90.00
#
_symmetry.space_group_name_H-M   'P 1'
#
loop_
_entity.id
_entity.type
_entity.pdbx_description
1 polymer ?
#
loop_
_entity_poly.entity_id
_entity_poly.type
_entity_poly.pdbx_seq_one_letter_code
_entity_poly.pdbx_strand_id
1 'polypeptide(L)'
;MIYKSSLHSYRELPLRIGELGTVYRYERSGVMHGLMRVRGFTQDDAHIFCMPDQVESEVGGVLDLTFEILVPSVLNDYQISLSTKPEKYVGELSLWDHATSSLESALQSRGLDHDIDEGGGAFYGPKKFILKLKTL
;
A
#
# COMPACT_ATOMS: atom_id res chain seq x y z
N MET A 1 -2.27 -18.32 -9.62
CA MET A 1 -1.76 -16.93 -9.61
C MET A 1 -2.13 -16.32 -10.95
N ILE A 2 -3.01 -15.31 -10.98
CA ILE A 2 -3.65 -14.78 -12.21
C ILE A 2 -2.61 -14.24 -13.20
N TYR A 3 -1.62 -13.47 -12.72
CA TYR A 3 -0.54 -13.00 -13.59
C TYR A 3 0.25 -14.12 -14.29
N LYS A 4 0.33 -15.32 -13.70
CA LYS A 4 1.08 -16.45 -14.27
C LYS A 4 0.24 -17.32 -15.22
N SER A 5 -1.06 -17.07 -15.37
CA SER A 5 -1.89 -17.90 -16.25
C SER A 5 -1.71 -17.59 -17.73
N SER A 6 -1.04 -16.48 -18.07
CA SER A 6 -0.77 -16.03 -19.44
C SER A 6 0.63 -15.44 -19.56
N LEU A 7 1.16 -15.43 -20.79
CA LEU A 7 2.35 -14.66 -21.11
C LEU A 7 1.99 -13.17 -21.19
N HIS A 8 2.83 -12.33 -20.62
CA HIS A 8 2.61 -10.88 -20.61
C HIS A 8 3.75 -10.15 -21.34
N SER A 9 3.38 -9.17 -22.16
CA SER A 9 4.33 -8.26 -22.80
C SER A 9 4.53 -7.00 -21.94
N TYR A 10 5.72 -6.40 -21.99
CA TYR A 10 5.95 -5.09 -21.34
C TYR A 10 4.97 -4.00 -21.82
N ARG A 11 4.41 -4.16 -23.03
CA ARG A 11 3.40 -3.23 -23.60
C ARG A 11 2.04 -3.32 -22.93
N GLU A 12 1.77 -4.41 -22.22
CA GLU A 12 0.52 -4.60 -21.48
C GLU A 12 0.62 -4.02 -20.06
N LEU A 13 1.84 -3.69 -19.61
CA LEU A 13 2.05 -3.06 -18.32
C LEU A 13 1.76 -1.56 -18.41
N PRO A 14 1.11 -0.97 -17.38
CA PRO A 14 0.77 -1.58 -16.09
C PRO A 14 -0.53 -2.41 -16.11
N LEU A 15 -0.47 -3.62 -15.56
CA LEU A 15 -1.61 -4.51 -15.35
C LEU A 15 -2.17 -4.31 -13.94
N ARG A 16 -3.45 -3.97 -13.83
CA ARG A 16 -4.14 -3.72 -12.56
C ARG A 16 -5.22 -4.78 -12.34
N ILE A 17 -5.16 -5.50 -11.24
CA ILE A 17 -6.09 -6.57 -10.90
C ILE A 17 -6.69 -6.27 -9.52
N GLY A 18 -8.01 -6.05 -9.46
CA GLY A 18 -8.75 -5.86 -8.22
C GLY A 18 -9.64 -7.05 -7.89
N GLU A 19 -9.83 -7.33 -6.61
CA GLU A 19 -10.72 -8.38 -6.10
C GLU A 19 -11.42 -7.90 -4.81
N LEU A 20 -12.70 -8.21 -4.69
CA LEU A 20 -13.40 -8.16 -3.39
C LEU A 20 -13.19 -9.50 -2.66
N GLY A 21 -11.98 -9.69 -2.14
CA GLY A 21 -11.54 -10.94 -1.54
C GLY A 21 -11.98 -11.08 -0.09
N THR A 22 -12.74 -12.14 0.23
CA THR A 22 -13.04 -12.46 1.63
C THR A 22 -11.88 -13.24 2.23
N VAL A 23 -11.22 -12.62 3.21
CA VAL A 23 -10.09 -13.22 3.92
C VAL A 23 -10.46 -13.57 5.34
N TYR A 24 -9.76 -14.58 5.88
CA TYR A 24 -9.91 -14.99 7.26
C TYR A 24 -8.57 -14.89 7.98
N ARG A 25 -8.58 -14.27 9.15
CA ARG A 25 -7.42 -14.20 10.06
C ARG A 25 -7.80 -14.84 11.39
N TYR A 26 -6.95 -15.73 11.87
CA TYR A 26 -7.15 -16.38 13.16
C TYR A 26 -6.78 -15.43 14.30
N GLU A 27 -7.66 -14.45 14.56
CA GLU A 27 -7.54 -13.49 15.65
C GLU A 27 -7.91 -14.13 16.99
N ARG A 28 -7.18 -13.75 18.05
CA ARG A 28 -7.46 -14.20 19.42
C ARG A 28 -8.86 -13.74 19.82
N SER A 29 -9.62 -14.60 20.48
CA SER A 29 -11.02 -14.29 20.82
C SER A 29 -11.17 -13.04 21.69
N GLY A 30 -10.22 -12.81 22.60
CA GLY A 30 -10.23 -11.66 23.52
C GLY A 30 -9.87 -10.30 22.91
N VAL A 31 -9.47 -10.23 21.63
CA VAL A 31 -9.15 -8.95 20.97
C VAL A 31 -10.18 -8.55 19.91
N MET A 32 -11.20 -9.37 19.67
CA MET A 32 -12.24 -9.06 18.69
C MET A 32 -13.09 -7.89 19.19
N HIS A 33 -13.41 -6.94 18.30
CA HIS A 33 -14.15 -5.74 18.67
C HIS A 33 -15.01 -5.22 17.51
N GLY A 34 -16.33 -5.32 17.68
CA GLY A 34 -17.33 -4.80 16.73
C GLY A 34 -17.00 -5.19 15.28
N LEU A 35 -16.97 -4.18 14.39
CA LEU A 35 -16.52 -4.32 13.01
C LEU A 35 -15.03 -3.98 12.82
N MET A 36 -14.40 -3.38 13.83
CA MET A 36 -13.01 -2.92 13.74
C MET A 36 -12.01 -4.09 13.77
N ARG A 37 -12.36 -5.20 14.42
CA ARG A 37 -11.49 -6.38 14.51
C ARG A 37 -12.29 -7.67 14.51
N VAL A 38 -12.32 -8.33 13.36
CA VAL A 38 -13.09 -9.56 13.09
C VAL A 38 -12.20 -10.65 12.48
N ARG A 39 -12.68 -11.90 12.50
CA ARG A 39 -11.99 -13.05 11.92
C ARG A 39 -12.18 -13.21 10.43
N GLY A 40 -13.26 -12.66 9.86
CA GLY A 40 -13.57 -12.72 8.45
C GLY A 40 -14.03 -11.36 7.97
N PHE A 41 -13.43 -10.87 6.90
CA PHE A 41 -13.76 -9.57 6.30
C PHE A 41 -13.41 -9.58 4.81
N THR A 42 -14.13 -8.77 4.04
CA THR A 42 -13.87 -8.58 2.62
C THR A 42 -13.00 -7.35 2.44
N GLN A 43 -11.90 -7.52 1.71
CA GLN A 43 -11.01 -6.43 1.35
C GLN A 43 -11.25 -6.04 -0.10
N ASP A 44 -11.24 -4.75 -0.37
CA ASP A 44 -11.06 -4.13 -1.68
C ASP A 44 -9.59 -4.23 -2.12
N ASP A 45 -9.10 -5.46 -2.26
CA ASP A 45 -7.68 -5.72 -2.50
C ASP A 45 -7.34 -5.58 -3.98
N ALA A 46 -6.16 -5.04 -4.26
CA ALA A 46 -5.70 -4.84 -5.63
C ALA A 46 -4.19 -5.03 -5.76
N HIS A 47 -3.78 -5.54 -6.92
CA HIS A 47 -2.39 -5.79 -7.27
C HIS A 47 -2.09 -5.12 -8.61
N ILE A 48 -1.02 -4.32 -8.64
CA ILE A 48 -0.52 -3.65 -9.84
C ILE A 48 0.82 -4.28 -10.21
N PHE A 49 0.90 -4.81 -11.44
CA PHE A 49 2.14 -5.27 -12.05
C PHE A 49 2.59 -4.19 -13.02
N CYS A 50 3.77 -3.63 -12.80
CA CYS A 50 4.29 -2.53 -13.59
C CYS A 50 5.82 -2.63 -13.74
N MET A 51 6.36 -1.86 -14.69
CA MET A 51 7.80 -1.70 -14.85
C MET A 51 8.37 -0.78 -13.76
N PRO A 52 9.67 -0.87 -13.41
CA PRO A 52 10.26 -0.07 -12.35
C PRO A 52 10.11 1.46 -12.52
N ASP A 53 10.11 1.94 -13.76
CA ASP A 53 9.91 3.34 -14.15
C ASP A 53 8.44 3.80 -14.05
N GLN A 54 7.49 2.86 -14.00
CA GLN A 54 6.06 3.15 -13.88
C GLN A 54 5.61 3.26 -12.41
N VAL A 55 6.42 2.78 -11.46
CA VAL A 55 6.06 2.68 -10.03
C VAL A 55 5.58 4.01 -9.46
N GLU A 56 6.32 5.09 -9.66
CA GLU A 56 5.98 6.40 -9.13
C GLU A 56 4.60 6.89 -9.63
N SER A 57 4.33 6.70 -10.93
CA SER A 57 3.05 7.09 -11.53
C SER A 57 1.87 6.27 -11.01
N GLU A 58 2.05 4.96 -10.83
CA GLU A 58 1.00 4.07 -10.32
C GLU A 58 0.71 4.33 -8.83
N VAL A 59 1.76 4.53 -8.02
CA VAL A 59 1.62 4.94 -6.62
C VAL A 59 0.84 6.25 -6.53
N GLY A 60 1.17 7.20 -7.41
CA GLY A 60 0.46 8.46 -7.51
C GLY A 60 -1.02 8.32 -7.81
N GLY A 61 -1.39 7.51 -8.81
CA GLY A 61 -2.80 7.26 -9.13
C GLY A 61 -3.58 6.58 -8.00
N VAL A 62 -2.92 5.69 -7.24
CA VAL A 62 -3.53 5.07 -6.05
C VAL A 62 -3.76 6.11 -4.94
N LEU A 63 -2.84 7.04 -4.73
CA LEU A 63 -3.02 8.15 -3.79
C LEU A 63 -4.19 9.05 -4.20
N ASP A 64 -4.29 9.38 -5.48
CA ASP A 64 -5.34 10.25 -6.00
C ASP A 64 -6.73 9.60 -5.80
N LEU A 65 -6.87 8.30 -6.09
CA LEU A 65 -8.07 7.51 -5.81
C LEU A 65 -8.38 7.47 -4.29
N THR A 66 -7.35 7.30 -3.47
CA THR A 66 -7.49 7.24 -2.01
C THR A 66 -8.05 8.56 -1.47
N PHE A 67 -7.55 9.70 -1.96
CA PHE A 67 -8.07 11.01 -1.57
C PHE A 67 -9.48 11.26 -2.10
N GLU A 68 -9.81 10.83 -3.32
CA GLU A 68 -11.17 10.94 -3.87
C GLU A 68 -12.20 10.20 -3.00
N ILE A 69 -11.84 9.03 -2.46
CA ILE A 69 -12.74 8.24 -1.61
C ILE A 69 -12.81 8.78 -0.17
N LEU A 70 -11.67 9.17 0.41
CA LEU A 70 -11.56 9.47 1.84
C LEU A 70 -11.80 10.94 2.22
N VAL A 71 -11.39 11.90 1.38
CA VAL A 71 -11.46 13.33 1.70
C VAL A 71 -12.88 13.88 1.69
N PRO A 72 -13.78 13.51 0.76
CA PRO A 72 -15.14 14.04 0.76
C PRO A 72 -16.01 13.53 1.92
N SER A 73 -15.64 12.40 2.52
CA SER A 73 -16.58 11.62 3.33
C SER A 73 -16.43 11.85 4.84
N VAL A 74 -15.23 11.83 5.46
CA VAL A 74 -15.10 12.01 6.93
C VAL A 74 -13.69 12.47 7.40
N LEU A 75 -12.65 12.39 6.57
CA LEU A 75 -11.24 12.52 7.03
C LEU A 75 -10.58 13.84 6.62
N ASN A 76 -10.72 14.87 7.45
CA ASN A 76 -9.95 16.14 7.29
C ASN A 76 -8.60 16.13 8.01
N ASP A 77 -8.38 15.19 8.95
CA ASP A 77 -7.14 15.12 9.72
C ASP A 77 -6.49 13.75 9.54
N TYR A 78 -5.47 13.73 8.67
CA TYR A 78 -4.70 12.56 8.36
C TYR A 78 -3.20 12.82 8.55
N GLN A 79 -2.48 11.77 8.88
CA GLN A 79 -1.02 11.73 8.84
C GLN A 79 -0.62 10.73 7.77
N ILE A 80 0.48 10.97 7.05
CA ILE A 80 1.08 10.01 6.13
C ILE A 80 2.38 9.51 6.76
N SER A 81 2.62 8.21 6.73
CA SER A 81 3.87 7.61 7.19
C SER A 81 4.49 6.76 6.08
N LEU A 82 5.80 6.84 5.89
CA LEU A 82 6.59 5.99 5.00
C LEU A 82 7.37 4.96 5.84
N SER A 83 6.96 3.69 5.78
CA SER A 83 7.62 2.65 6.56
C SER A 83 8.77 2.00 5.77
N THR A 84 9.98 2.09 6.32
CA THR A 84 11.22 1.66 5.65
C THR A 84 11.58 0.20 5.96
N LYS A 85 12.68 -0.28 5.39
CA LYS A 85 13.13 -1.68 5.42
C LYS A 85 13.27 -2.23 6.85
N PRO A 86 12.58 -3.34 7.19
CA PRO A 86 12.72 -4.02 8.48
C PRO A 86 14.06 -4.78 8.60
N GLU A 87 14.40 -5.24 9.80
CA GLU A 87 15.59 -6.08 10.04
C GLU A 87 15.56 -7.38 9.23
N LYS A 88 14.38 -8.00 9.09
CA LYS A 88 14.15 -9.21 8.30
C LYS A 88 13.44 -8.87 7.00
N TYR A 89 14.17 -8.90 5.89
CA TYR A 89 13.66 -8.56 4.56
C TYR A 89 14.07 -9.62 3.53
N VAL A 90 13.33 -9.67 2.41
CA VAL A 90 13.67 -10.45 1.23
C VAL A 90 13.91 -9.54 0.03
N GLY A 91 14.67 -10.02 -0.95
CA GLY A 91 15.01 -9.28 -2.18
C GLY A 91 16.33 -8.51 -2.08
N GLU A 92 16.69 -7.86 -3.18
CA GLU A 92 17.94 -7.10 -3.29
C GLU A 92 17.80 -5.69 -2.68
N LEU A 93 18.87 -5.20 -2.07
CA LEU A 93 18.91 -3.85 -1.49
C LEU A 93 18.62 -2.76 -2.52
N SER A 94 19.13 -2.91 -3.75
CA SER A 94 18.88 -1.99 -4.86
C SER A 94 17.38 -1.81 -5.16
N LEU A 95 16.60 -2.88 -5.08
CA LEU A 95 15.14 -2.84 -5.28
C LEU A 95 14.43 -2.16 -4.12
N TRP A 96 14.94 -2.37 -2.90
CA TRP A 96 14.44 -1.69 -1.70
C TRP A 96 14.68 -0.18 -1.78
N ASP A 97 15.87 0.23 -2.18
CA ASP A 97 16.24 1.64 -2.32
C ASP A 97 15.39 2.31 -3.43
N HIS A 98 15.25 1.64 -4.58
CA HIS A 98 14.40 2.12 -5.68
C HIS A 98 12.94 2.27 -5.25
N ALA A 99 12.38 1.27 -4.58
CA ALA A 99 11.00 1.30 -4.12
C ALA A 99 10.78 2.40 -3.07
N THR A 100 11.69 2.55 -2.12
CA THR A 100 11.60 3.58 -1.07
C THR A 100 11.69 4.99 -1.68
N SER A 101 12.65 5.21 -2.59
CA SER A 101 12.82 6.48 -3.29
C SER A 101 11.63 6.82 -4.19
N SER A 102 11.04 5.82 -4.86
CA SER A 102 9.83 6.02 -5.68
C SER A 102 8.62 6.46 -4.84
N LEU A 103 8.45 5.87 -3.64
CA LEU A 103 7.39 6.26 -2.72
C LEU A 103 7.60 7.67 -2.17
N GLU A 104 8.82 8.01 -1.79
CA GLU A 104 9.17 9.35 -1.30
C GLU A 104 8.94 10.42 -2.38
N SER A 105 9.40 10.16 -3.60
CA SER A 105 9.22 11.07 -4.75
C SER A 105 7.75 11.29 -5.10
N ALA A 106 6.93 10.23 -5.03
CA ALA A 106 5.49 10.31 -5.27
C ALA A 106 4.76 11.21 -4.24
N LEU A 107 5.25 11.27 -3.00
CA LEU A 107 4.74 12.19 -1.97
C LEU A 107 5.25 13.62 -2.15
N GLN A 108 6.56 13.77 -2.34
CA GLN A 108 7.20 15.08 -2.49
C GLN A 108 6.64 15.84 -3.70
N SER A 109 6.42 15.15 -4.83
CA SER A 109 5.80 15.73 -6.03
C SER A 109 4.37 16.24 -5.82
N ARG A 110 3.67 15.70 -4.80
CA ARG A 110 2.31 16.12 -4.41
C ARG A 110 2.30 17.12 -3.24
N GLY A 111 3.46 17.50 -2.71
CA GLY A 111 3.57 18.38 -1.55
C GLY A 111 2.94 17.80 -0.29
N LEU A 112 2.95 16.46 -0.15
CA LEU A 112 2.38 15.76 0.99
C LEU A 112 3.45 15.54 2.06
N ASP A 113 3.23 16.13 3.23
CA ASP A 113 4.06 15.90 4.40
C ASP A 113 3.93 14.45 4.87
N HIS A 114 5.05 13.85 5.27
CA HIS A 114 5.08 12.47 5.76
C HIS A 114 6.14 12.27 6.83
N ASP A 115 5.87 11.32 7.72
CA ASP A 115 6.83 10.86 8.73
C ASP A 115 7.49 9.56 8.30
N ILE A 116 8.72 9.33 8.76
CA ILE A 116 9.45 8.08 8.52
C ILE A 116 9.18 7.12 9.68
N ASP A 117 8.70 5.92 9.36
CA ASP A 117 8.51 4.81 10.30
C ASP A 117 9.61 3.77 10.08
N GLU A 118 10.73 3.94 10.80
CA GLU A 118 11.93 3.12 10.63
C GLU A 118 11.66 1.65 10.94
N GLY A 119 11.84 0.78 9.93
CA GLY A 119 11.69 -0.66 10.08
C GLY A 119 10.25 -1.17 10.16
N GLY A 120 9.24 -0.31 9.98
CA GLY A 120 7.82 -0.71 9.94
C GLY A 120 7.37 -1.38 8.63
N GLY A 121 8.27 -1.49 7.65
CA GLY A 121 8.02 -2.06 6.33
C GLY A 121 7.62 -3.54 6.40
N ALA A 122 6.92 -4.03 5.38
CA ALA A 122 6.63 -5.45 5.26
C ALA A 122 7.89 -6.20 4.85
N PHE A 123 8.00 -7.50 5.14
CA PHE A 123 9.21 -8.27 4.81
C PHE A 123 9.55 -8.30 3.30
N TYR A 124 8.57 -8.04 2.42
CA TYR A 124 8.67 -8.11 0.96
C TYR A 124 8.79 -6.75 0.25
N GLY A 125 8.83 -5.64 1.00
CA GLY A 125 8.96 -4.31 0.42
C GLY A 125 8.58 -3.19 1.40
N PRO A 126 8.99 -1.94 1.09
CA PRO A 126 8.59 -0.79 1.90
C PRO A 126 7.07 -0.65 1.90
N LYS A 127 6.50 -0.23 3.02
CA LYS A 127 5.04 -0.26 3.25
C LYS A 127 4.43 1.14 3.36
N LYS A 128 3.26 1.25 2.71
CA LYS A 128 2.12 2.20 2.78
C LYS A 128 2.28 3.54 3.50
N PHE A 129 1.74 4.56 2.82
CA PHE A 129 1.02 5.71 3.39
C PHE A 129 -0.18 5.24 4.21
N ILE A 130 -0.05 5.21 5.54
CA ILE A 130 -1.23 5.05 6.40
C ILE A 130 -1.80 6.44 6.61
N LEU A 131 -2.95 6.76 6.00
CA LEU A 131 -3.80 7.86 6.45
C LEU A 131 -4.33 7.49 7.84
N LYS A 132 -3.55 7.77 8.88
CA LYS A 132 -4.04 7.64 10.24
C LYS A 132 -4.94 8.83 10.49
N LEU A 133 -6.18 8.58 10.88
CA LEU A 133 -6.96 9.57 11.59
C LEU A 133 -6.11 10.06 12.77
N LYS A 134 -5.80 11.36 12.82
CA LYS A 134 -5.45 11.96 14.11
C LYS A 134 -6.71 11.85 14.95
N THR A 135 -6.80 10.80 15.76
CA THR A 135 -7.95 10.64 16.64
C THR A 135 -7.88 11.75 17.69
N LEU A 136 -9.06 12.30 18.05
CA LEU A 136 -9.32 13.10 19.25
C LEU A 136 -8.64 12.53 20.50
#